data_AF-A0AAW5VG76-F1
#
_entry.id   AF-A0AAW5VG76-F1
#
_cell.length_a   1.000
_cell.length_b   1.000
_cell.length_c   1.000
_cell.angle_alpha   90.00
_cell.angle_beta   90.00
_cell.angle_gamma   90.00
#
_symmetry.space_group_name_H-M   'P 1'
#
loop_
_entity.id
_entity.type
_entity.pdbx_description
1 polymer ?
#
loop_
_entity_poly.entity_id
_entity_poly.type
_entity_poly.pdbx_seq_one_letter_code
_entity_poly.pdbx_strand_id
1 'polypeptide(L)'
;MLQEKDISIIREILHATANGPFFKDNWEFSIIFGVTFEEFSQVAANWPKNSLPEETVSLAINNCFNNLLGFPHGCEKNWNEWISISEAELKVVFERWRKQRGLEKQTSYFSVLE
;
A
#
# COMPACT_ATOMS: atom_id res chain seq x y z
N MET A 1 -4.89 16.42 2.20
CA MET A 1 -4.16 16.15 3.45
C MET A 1 -4.73 14.87 4.03
N LEU A 2 -3.86 13.96 4.49
CA LEU A 2 -4.27 12.73 5.17
C LEU A 2 -5.04 13.07 6.43
N GLN A 3 -6.09 12.30 6.67
CA GLN A 3 -6.92 12.35 7.87
C GLN A 3 -6.45 11.29 8.87
N GLU A 4 -6.85 11.40 10.14
CA GLU A 4 -6.53 10.38 11.16
C GLU A 4 -7.03 8.98 10.74
N LYS A 5 -8.23 8.90 10.15
CA LYS A 5 -8.75 7.65 9.59
C LYS A 5 -7.82 7.08 8.51
N ASP A 6 -7.27 7.93 7.64
CA ASP A 6 -6.37 7.47 6.57
C ASP A 6 -5.11 6.79 7.14
N ILE A 7 -4.61 7.23 8.30
CA ILE A 7 -3.46 6.61 8.98
C ILE A 7 -3.80 5.18 9.42
N SER A 8 -4.99 4.95 9.96
CA SER A 8 -5.47 3.62 10.35
C SER A 8 -5.66 2.72 9.13
N ILE A 9 -6.21 3.24 8.03
CA ILE A 9 -6.32 2.48 6.77
C ILE A 9 -4.95 2.10 6.22
N ILE A 10 -3.97 3.02 6.25
CA ILE A 10 -2.60 2.71 5.82
C ILE A 10 -2.01 1.59 6.68
N ARG A 11 -2.29 1.57 7.99
CA ARG A 11 -1.88 0.47 8.86
C ARG A 11 -2.50 -0.86 8.40
N GLU A 12 -3.80 -0.88 8.16
CA GLU A 12 -4.52 -2.09 7.73
C GLU A 12 -3.93 -2.67 6.44
N ILE A 13 -3.72 -1.86 5.40
CA ILE A 13 -3.17 -2.35 4.13
C ILE A 13 -1.72 -2.84 4.24
N LEU A 14 -0.91 -2.21 5.11
CA LEU A 14 0.45 -2.67 5.39
C LEU A 14 0.43 -4.04 6.09
N HIS A 15 -0.44 -4.22 7.08
CA HIS A 15 -0.61 -5.52 7.74
C HIS A 15 -1.17 -6.59 6.81
N ALA A 16 -2.15 -6.23 5.97
CA ALA A 16 -2.73 -7.10 4.95
C ALA A 16 -1.67 -7.58 3.95
N THR A 17 -0.80 -6.67 3.50
CA THR A 17 0.28 -6.99 2.56
C THR A 17 1.36 -7.87 3.20
N ALA A 18 1.74 -7.59 4.45
CA ALA A 18 2.82 -8.33 5.12
C ALA A 18 2.38 -9.70 5.64
N ASN A 19 1.12 -9.85 6.07
CA ASN A 19 0.67 -11.05 6.80
C ASN A 19 -0.54 -11.74 6.16
N GLY A 20 -1.20 -11.08 5.21
CA GLY A 20 -2.40 -11.57 4.56
C GLY A 20 -2.13 -12.36 3.28
N PRO A 21 -3.19 -12.85 2.63
CA PRO A 21 -3.09 -13.75 1.48
C PRO A 21 -2.79 -13.05 0.14
N PHE A 22 -2.62 -11.73 0.11
CA PHE A 22 -2.63 -10.92 -1.12
C PHE A 22 -1.40 -11.11 -2.01
N PHE A 23 -0.23 -11.34 -1.41
CA PHE A 23 1.04 -11.44 -2.15
C PHE A 23 1.78 -12.72 -1.78
N LYS A 24 1.13 -13.85 -2.06
CA LYS A 24 1.74 -15.19 -1.92
C LYS A 24 3.01 -15.28 -2.77
N ASP A 25 3.97 -16.10 -2.34
CA ASP A 25 5.27 -16.28 -2.98
C ASP A 25 6.16 -15.01 -2.94
N ASN A 26 6.73 -14.77 -1.76
CA ASN A 26 7.52 -13.59 -1.40
C ASN A 26 8.83 -13.37 -2.21
N TRP A 27 9.19 -14.26 -3.13
CA TRP A 27 10.43 -14.13 -3.90
C TRP A 27 10.36 -12.96 -4.90
N GLU A 28 9.17 -12.63 -5.42
CA GLU A 28 8.93 -11.46 -6.28
C GLU A 28 8.70 -10.18 -5.48
N PHE A 29 8.60 -10.26 -4.16
CA PHE A 29 8.16 -9.14 -3.33
C PHE A 29 9.03 -7.89 -3.54
N SER A 30 10.35 -8.05 -3.55
CA SER A 30 11.27 -6.93 -3.77
C SER A 30 11.22 -6.35 -5.18
N ILE A 31 10.84 -7.15 -6.18
CA ILE A 31 10.65 -6.70 -7.56
C ILE A 31 9.37 -5.87 -7.67
N ILE A 32 8.29 -6.33 -7.05
CA ILE A 32 6.96 -5.71 -7.13
C ILE A 32 6.83 -4.48 -6.23
N PHE A 33 7.47 -4.49 -5.06
CA PHE A 33 7.38 -3.42 -4.08
C PHE A 33 8.57 -2.45 -4.10
N GLY A 34 9.70 -2.82 -4.72
CA GLY A 34 10.92 -2.01 -4.73
C GLY A 34 11.61 -1.90 -3.36
N VAL A 35 11.15 -2.65 -2.36
CA VAL A 35 11.74 -2.80 -1.03
C VAL A 35 11.74 -4.27 -0.65
N THR A 36 12.68 -4.71 0.18
CA THR A 36 12.69 -6.08 0.68
C THR A 36 11.46 -6.36 1.55
N PHE A 37 11.08 -7.63 1.66
CA PHE A 37 10.00 -8.04 2.59
C PHE A 37 10.34 -7.69 4.05
N GLU A 38 11.61 -7.74 4.42
CA GLU A 38 12.08 -7.34 5.75
C GLU A 38 11.85 -5.84 5.99
N GLU A 39 12.28 -4.96 5.08
CA GLU A 39 12.03 -3.52 5.18
C GLU A 39 10.52 -3.22 5.21
N PHE A 40 9.74 -3.87 4.34
CA PHE A 40 8.29 -3.70 4.32
C PHE A 40 7.65 -4.12 5.65
N SER A 41 8.07 -5.25 6.22
CA SER A 41 7.58 -5.74 7.51
C SER A 41 7.91 -4.77 8.64
N GLN A 42 9.10 -4.17 8.61
CA GLN A 42 9.46 -3.11 9.55
C GLN A 42 8.59 -1.86 9.38
N VAL A 43 8.30 -1.45 8.14
CA VAL A 43 7.35 -0.36 7.86
C VAL A 43 5.97 -0.66 8.44
N ALA A 44 5.46 -1.87 8.20
CA ALA A 44 4.16 -2.32 8.68
C ALA A 44 4.08 -2.33 10.22
N ALA A 45 5.10 -2.86 10.89
CA ALA A 45 5.14 -2.97 12.34
C ALA A 45 5.23 -1.62 13.06
N ASN A 46 5.88 -0.62 12.44
CA ASN A 46 6.19 0.65 13.11
C ASN A 46 5.37 1.85 12.60
N TRP A 47 4.49 1.66 11.60
CA TRP A 47 3.65 2.75 11.09
C TRP A 47 2.70 3.35 12.17
N PRO A 48 2.62 4.68 12.34
CA PRO A 48 3.20 5.74 11.49
C PRO A 48 4.59 6.26 11.89
N LYS A 49 5.21 5.72 12.94
CA LYS A 49 6.49 6.22 13.48
C LYS A 49 7.62 5.25 13.12
N ASN A 50 8.14 5.40 11.90
CA ASN A 50 9.23 4.60 11.38
C ASN A 50 10.60 5.26 11.61
N SER A 51 11.63 4.44 11.85
CA SER A 51 13.04 4.85 11.87
C SER A 51 13.75 4.65 10.53
N LEU A 52 13.08 4.01 9.57
CA LEU A 52 13.59 3.81 8.21
C LEU A 52 13.63 5.13 7.42
N PRO A 53 14.46 5.21 6.36
CA PRO A 53 14.47 6.37 5.47
C PRO A 53 13.07 6.68 4.92
N GLU A 54 12.73 7.96 4.83
CA GLU A 54 11.40 8.40 4.37
C GLU A 54 11.08 7.92 2.96
N GLU A 55 12.10 7.75 2.11
CA GLU A 55 11.97 7.18 0.76
C GLU A 55 11.51 5.72 0.83
N THR A 56 12.13 4.88 1.66
CA THR A 56 11.75 3.48 1.88
C THR A 56 10.31 3.37 2.39
N VAL A 57 9.96 4.18 3.41
CA VAL A 57 8.59 4.23 3.95
C VAL A 57 7.59 4.66 2.88
N SER A 58 7.93 5.69 2.10
CA SER A 58 7.07 6.20 1.04
C SER A 58 6.86 5.20 -0.08
N LEU A 59 7.94 4.52 -0.50
CA LEU A 59 7.92 3.53 -1.56
C LEU A 59 7.08 2.31 -1.17
N ALA A 60 7.29 1.79 0.04
CA ALA A 60 6.51 0.68 0.59
C ALA A 60 5.00 0.99 0.61
N ILE A 61 4.60 2.15 1.14
CA ILE A 61 3.19 2.54 1.23
C ILE A 61 2.60 2.78 -0.18
N ASN A 62 3.32 3.50 -1.04
CA ASN A 62 2.85 3.79 -2.40
C ASN A 62 2.63 2.51 -3.21
N ASN A 63 3.55 1.54 -3.13
CA ASN A 63 3.43 0.29 -3.87
C ASN A 63 2.44 -0.66 -3.20
N CYS A 64 2.26 -0.60 -1.88
CA CYS A 64 1.14 -1.25 -1.20
C CYS A 64 -0.22 -0.83 -1.79
N PHE A 65 -0.46 0.47 -1.91
CA PHE A 65 -1.67 0.98 -2.58
C PHE A 65 -1.78 0.52 -4.03
N ASN A 66 -0.73 0.72 -4.84
CA ASN A 66 -0.77 0.36 -6.26
C ASN A 66 -1.07 -1.12 -6.48
N ASN A 67 -0.44 -1.99 -5.70
CA ASN A 67 -0.55 -3.43 -5.89
C ASN A 67 -1.90 -3.95 -5.36
N LEU A 68 -2.39 -3.47 -4.21
CA LEU A 68 -3.74 -3.87 -3.73
C LEU A 68 -4.88 -3.38 -4.64
N LEU A 69 -4.69 -2.26 -5.34
CA LEU A 69 -5.71 -1.71 -6.23
C LEU A 69 -5.60 -2.22 -7.68
N GLY A 70 -4.55 -2.99 -7.98
CA GLY A 70 -4.09 -3.11 -9.35
C GLY A 70 -3.46 -4.44 -9.75
N PHE A 71 -2.87 -5.15 -8.81
CA PHE A 71 -2.33 -6.47 -9.04
C PHE A 71 -3.46 -7.50 -8.90
N PRO A 72 -3.59 -8.49 -9.81
CA PRO A 72 -4.65 -9.49 -9.75
C PRO A 72 -4.39 -10.54 -8.65
N HIS A 73 -4.51 -10.11 -7.39
CA HIS A 73 -4.20 -10.93 -6.21
C HIS A 73 -5.25 -12.02 -5.92
N GLY A 74 -6.47 -11.94 -6.49
CA GLY A 74 -7.50 -12.98 -6.36
C GLY A 74 -8.00 -13.20 -4.92
N CYS A 75 -7.97 -12.15 -4.10
CA CYS A 75 -8.26 -12.18 -2.66
C CYS A 75 -9.49 -11.34 -2.30
N GLU A 76 -10.37 -11.07 -3.25
CA GLU A 76 -11.54 -10.20 -3.10
C GLU A 76 -12.48 -10.73 -2.00
N LYS A 77 -12.57 -12.06 -1.86
CA LYS A 77 -13.36 -12.71 -0.81
C LYS A 77 -12.79 -12.51 0.60
N ASN A 78 -11.48 -12.33 0.73
CA ASN A 78 -10.79 -12.16 2.01
C ASN A 78 -10.57 -10.68 2.36
N TRP A 79 -10.93 -9.75 1.47
CA TRP A 79 -10.65 -8.33 1.61
C TRP A 79 -11.06 -7.77 2.97
N ASN A 80 -12.32 -7.96 3.35
CA ASN A 80 -12.91 -7.42 4.58
C ASN A 80 -12.39 -8.09 5.87
N GLU A 81 -11.62 -9.18 5.78
CA GLU A 81 -10.94 -9.76 6.94
C GLU A 81 -9.69 -8.95 7.34
N TRP A 82 -9.15 -8.16 6.41
CA TRP A 82 -7.87 -7.46 6.55
C TRP A 82 -7.98 -5.94 6.39
N ILE A 83 -8.89 -5.47 5.53
CA ILE A 83 -9.05 -4.07 5.16
C ILE A 83 -10.51 -3.67 5.38
N SER A 84 -10.73 -2.65 6.21
CA SER A 84 -12.07 -2.29 6.71
C SER A 84 -12.92 -1.47 5.73
N ILE A 85 -12.34 -1.00 4.62
CA ILE A 85 -12.99 -0.15 3.61
C ILE A 85 -13.02 -0.84 2.26
N SER A 86 -13.91 -0.45 1.37
CA SER A 86 -13.93 -0.95 -0.01
C SER A 86 -12.70 -0.53 -0.81
N GLU A 87 -12.42 -1.23 -1.92
CA GLU A 87 -11.39 -0.82 -2.89
C GLU A 87 -11.61 0.61 -3.42
N ALA A 88 -12.87 1.00 -3.65
CA ALA A 88 -13.21 2.34 -4.13
C ALA A 88 -12.86 3.42 -3.09
N GLU A 89 -13.12 3.17 -1.82
CA GLU A 89 -12.70 4.06 -0.74
C GLU A 89 -11.18 4.08 -0.59
N LEU A 90 -10.50 2.94 -0.78
CA LEU A 90 -9.05 2.86 -0.71
C LEU A 90 -8.39 3.71 -1.82
N LYS A 91 -8.96 3.77 -3.02
CA LYS A 91 -8.53 4.70 -4.08
C LYS A 91 -8.55 6.15 -3.62
N VAL A 92 -9.59 6.58 -2.91
CA VAL A 92 -9.69 7.95 -2.37
C VAL A 92 -8.62 8.21 -1.31
N VAL A 93 -8.31 7.24 -0.46
CA VAL A 93 -7.20 7.35 0.50
C VAL A 93 -5.86 7.49 -0.23
N PHE A 94 -5.66 6.71 -1.30
CA PHE A 94 -4.43 6.75 -2.09
C PHE A 94 -4.23 8.12 -2.77
N GLU A 95 -5.28 8.70 -3.34
CA GLU A 95 -5.24 10.05 -3.91
C GLU A 95 -4.81 11.10 -2.88
N ARG A 96 -5.33 11.02 -1.64
CA ARG A 96 -4.94 11.93 -0.55
C ARG A 96 -3.48 11.74 -0.16
N TRP A 97 -3.02 10.50 -0.06
CA TRP A 97 -1.63 10.15 0.19
C TRP A 97 -0.70 10.78 -0.85
N ARG A 98 -0.99 10.57 -2.14
CA ARG A 98 -0.20 11.09 -3.25
C ARG A 98 -0.18 12.61 -3.29
N LYS A 99 -1.35 13.24 -3.15
CA LYS A 99 -1.48 14.71 -3.15
C LYS A 99 -0.69 15.37 -2.01
N GLN A 100 -0.65 14.75 -0.82
CA GLN A 100 0.14 15.27 0.29
C GLN A 100 1.65 15.26 0.01
N ARG A 101 2.10 14.36 -0.87
CA ARG A 101 3.51 14.18 -1.23
C ARG A 101 3.90 14.86 -2.55
N GLY A 102 3.00 15.60 -3.19
CA GLY A 102 3.27 16.22 -4.49
C GLY A 102 3.37 15.21 -5.64
N LEU A 103 2.78 14.00 -5.49
CA LEU A 103 2.87 12.89 -6.44
C LEU A 103 1.69 12.86 -7.43
N GLU A 104 0.90 13.93 -7.54
CA GLU A 104 -0.27 13.99 -8.43
C GLU A 104 0.03 13.81 -9.93
N LYS A 105 1.27 14.07 -10.38
CA LYS A 105 1.65 14.04 -11.81
C LYS A 105 2.32 12.75 -12.30
N GLN A 106 2.71 11.85 -11.40
CA GLN A 106 3.21 10.54 -11.83
C GLN A 106 2.02 9.66 -12.18
N THR A 107 1.72 9.55 -13.46
CA THR A 107 0.76 8.60 -14.02
C THR A 107 0.88 7.26 -13.30
N SER A 108 -0.17 6.90 -12.56
CA SER A 108 -0.36 5.53 -12.08
C SER A 108 -0.28 4.60 -13.30
N TYR A 109 0.17 3.36 -13.14
CA TYR A 109 0.17 2.37 -14.24
C TYR A 109 -1.20 2.29 -14.94
N PHE A 110 -2.28 2.64 -14.23
CA PHE A 110 -3.66 2.75 -14.73
C PHE A 110 -3.93 3.85 -15.75
N SER A 111 -3.11 4.89 -15.83
CA SER A 111 -3.32 6.02 -16.76
C SER A 111 -2.70 5.84 -18.15
N VAL A 112 -2.12 4.66 -18.42
CA VAL A 112 -1.59 4.29 -19.74
C VAL A 112 -2.51 3.29 -20.45
N LEU A 113 -3.62 2.87 -19.81
CA LEU A 113 -4.54 1.85 -20.34
C LEU A 113 -5.96 2.37 -20.61
N GLU A 114 -6.18 3.68 -20.65
CA GLU A 114 -7.41 4.30 -21.17
C GLU A 114 -7.18 5.02 -22.50
#